data_AF-A0A4Q7UM15-F1
#
_entry.id   AF-A0A4Q7UM15-F1
#
_cell.length_a   1.000
_cell.length_b   1.000
_cell.length_c   1.000
_cell.angle_alpha   90.00
_cell.angle_beta   90.00
_cell.angle_gamma   90.00
#
_symmetry.space_group_name_H-M   'P 1'
#
loop_
_entity.id
_entity.type
_entity.pdbx_description
1 polymer ?
#
loop_
_entity_poly.entity_id
_entity_poly.type
_entity_poly.pdbx_seq_one_letter_code
_entity_poly.pdbx_strand_id
1 'polypeptide(L)' 'MSSNAEGMPKWPTAEHVPAVELARRQGVRRVASIDDLARPDLFESDDELDDFLADLYASRRAGAA' A
#
# COMPACT_ATOMS: atom_id res chain seq x y z
N MET A 1 -37.31 23.40 15.04
CA MET A 1 -36.66 22.46 14.11
C MET A 1 -35.61 23.23 13.32
N SER A 2 -34.40 23.43 13.86
CA SER A 2 -33.30 24.09 13.15
C SER A 2 -32.33 23.02 12.66
N SER A 3 -32.10 22.99 11.35
CA SER A 3 -31.17 22.09 10.69
C SER A 3 -29.74 22.42 11.13
N ASN A 4 -29.19 21.63 12.04
CA ASN A 4 -27.79 21.69 12.41
C ASN A 4 -27.03 20.93 11.32
N ALA A 5 -26.87 21.55 10.15
CA ALA A 5 -25.97 21.08 9.11
C ALA A 5 -24.55 21.15 9.69
N GLU A 6 -24.20 20.03 10.32
CA GLU A 6 -22.89 19.47 10.56
C GLU A 6 -21.77 20.36 10.02
N GLY A 7 -21.09 21.02 10.97
CA GLY A 7 -19.71 21.42 10.73
C GLY A 7 -18.92 20.16 10.47
N MET A 8 -18.83 19.75 9.21
CA MET A 8 -17.86 18.74 8.79
C MET A 8 -16.53 19.15 9.42
N PRO A 9 -15.82 18.24 10.11
CA PRO A 9 -14.47 18.54 10.52
C PRO A 9 -13.74 18.97 9.25
N LYS A 10 -13.25 20.21 9.24
CA LYS A 10 -12.33 20.67 8.21
C LYS A 10 -11.17 19.70 8.28
N TRP A 11 -11.17 18.70 7.40
CA TRP A 11 -10.00 17.89 7.14
C TRP A 11 -8.89 18.91 6.96
N PRO A 12 -7.76 18.80 7.70
CA PRO A 12 -6.65 19.68 7.44
C PRO A 12 -6.46 19.62 5.93
N THR A 13 -6.53 20.77 5.27
CA THR A 13 -6.10 20.90 3.89
C THR A 13 -4.61 20.61 3.93
N ALA A 14 -4.27 19.32 4.01
CA ALA A 14 -2.92 18.84 3.90
C ALA A 14 -2.50 19.37 2.55
N GLU A 15 -1.61 20.36 2.58
CA GLU A 15 -1.05 20.93 1.37
C GLU A 15 -0.67 19.76 0.48
N HIS A 16 -1.12 19.78 -0.77
CA HIS A 16 -0.84 18.69 -1.69
C HIS A 16 0.68 18.55 -1.82
N VAL A 17 1.25 17.51 -1.20
CA VAL A 17 2.68 17.22 -1.27
C VAL A 17 2.89 16.25 -2.43
N PRO A 18 3.73 16.60 -3.42
CA PRO A 18 4.08 15.68 -4.49
C PRO A 18 4.67 14.38 -3.95
N ALA A 19 4.35 13.24 -4.57
CA ALA A 19 4.83 11.92 -4.13
C ALA A 19 6.36 11.84 -4.02
N VAL A 20 7.09 12.55 -4.88
CA VAL A 20 8.56 12.65 -4.82
C VAL A 20 9.06 13.32 -3.54
N GLU A 21 8.35 14.34 -3.06
CA GLU A 21 8.67 15.05 -1.83
C GLU A 21 8.31 14.22 -0.61
N LEU A 22 7.19 13.49 -0.65
CA LEU A 22 6.83 12.51 0.37
C LEU A 22 7.86 11.38 0.48
N ALA A 23 8.34 10.85 -0.65
CA ALA A 23 9.35 9.80 -0.68
C ALA A 23 10.68 10.27 -0.07
N ARG A 24 11.09 11.51 -0.39
CA ARG A 24 12.28 12.13 0.22
C ARG A 24 12.15 12.27 1.74
N ARG A 25 11.02 12.79 2.23
CA ARG A 25 10.77 12.98 3.67
C ARG A 25 10.76 11.67 4.46
N GLN A 26 10.27 10.60 3.84
CA GLN A 26 10.20 9.27 4.46
C GLN A 26 11.48 8.44 4.26
N GLY A 27 12.51 8.98 3.58
CA GLY A 27 13.75 8.25 3.31
C GLY A 27 13.55 7.04 2.40
N VAL A 28 12.47 7.03 1.60
CA VAL A 28 12.16 5.92 0.70
C VAL A 28 13.20 5.87 -0.40
N ARG A 29 13.92 4.75 -0.48
CA ARG A 29 14.88 4.49 -1.55
C ARG A 29 14.14 4.10 -2.82
N ARG A 30 14.54 4.68 -3.95
CA ARG A 30 14.03 4.26 -5.26
C ARG A 30 14.49 2.84 -5.57
N VAL A 31 13.59 2.02 -6.06
CA VAL A 31 13.88 0.70 -6.63
C VAL A 31 14.49 0.90 -8.01
N ALA A 32 15.73 0.46 -8.20
CA ALA A 32 16.46 0.60 -9.46
C ALA A 32 16.44 -0.71 -10.27
N SER A 33 16.39 -1.86 -9.59
CA SER A 33 16.24 -3.20 -10.17
C SER A 33 15.19 -4.02 -9.43
N ILE A 34 14.68 -5.07 -10.09
CA ILE A 34 13.88 -6.12 -9.43
C ILE A 34 14.68 -6.77 -8.31
N ASP A 35 16.00 -6.90 -8.47
CA ASP A 35 16.87 -7.48 -7.45
C ASP A 35 16.87 -6.69 -6.13
N ASP A 36 16.59 -5.38 -6.18
CA ASP A 36 16.48 -4.55 -4.97
C ASP A 36 15.26 -4.93 -4.10
N LEU A 37 14.29 -5.64 -4.69
CA LEU A 37 13.10 -6.13 -4.01
C LEU A 37 13.26 -7.57 -3.52
N ALA A 38 14.28 -8.29 -4.00
CA ALA A 38 14.54 -9.65 -3.59
C ALA A 38 14.92 -9.69 -2.11
N ARG A 39 14.21 -10.51 -1.34
CA ARG A 39 14.53 -10.80 0.05
C ARG A 39 14.92 -12.26 0.16
N PRO A 40 16.22 -12.57 0.40
CA PRO A 40 16.63 -13.93 0.73
C PRO A 40 15.85 -14.43 1.93
N ASP A 41 15.51 -15.72 1.91
CA ASP A 41 14.84 -16.40 3.01
C ASP A 41 13.49 -15.76 3.40
N LEU A 42 12.82 -15.10 2.44
CA LEU A 42 11.48 -14.54 2.65
C LEU A 42 10.43 -15.63 2.90
N PHE A 43 10.65 -16.80 2.30
CA PHE A 43 9.87 -18.01 2.49
C PHE A 43 10.79 -19.10 3.02
N GLU A 44 10.29 -19.87 3.97
CA GLU A 44 11.02 -20.98 4.59
C GLU A 44 11.06 -22.21 3.66
N SER A 45 10.15 -22.28 2.69
CA SER A 45 10.07 -23.35 1.70
C SER A 45 9.32 -22.94 0.42
N ASP A 46 9.49 -23.73 -0.65
CA ASP A 46 8.72 -23.55 -1.89
C ASP A 46 7.22 -23.82 -1.67
N ASP A 47 6.86 -24.74 -0.77
CA ASP A 47 5.46 -25.04 -0.42
C ASP A 47 4.77 -23.80 0.21
N GLU A 48 5.47 -23.07 1.07
CA GLU A 48 4.95 -21.82 1.67
C GLU A 48 4.73 -20.73 0.61
N LEU A 49 5.63 -20.63 -0.36
CA LEU A 49 5.48 -19.72 -1.49
C LEU A 49 4.24 -20.07 -2.32
N ASP A 50 4.03 -21.35 -2.61
CA ASP A 50 2.86 -21.82 -3.38
C ASP A 50 1.54 -21.52 -2.65
N ASP A 51 1.47 -21.76 -1.34
CA ASP A 51 0.31 -21.43 -0.51
C ASP A 51 0.01 -19.93 -0.51
N PHE A 52 1.05 -19.09 -0.36
CA PHE A 52 0.91 -17.63 -0.44
C PHE A 52 0.38 -17.19 -1.81
N LEU A 53 0.91 -17.75 -2.90
CA LEU A 53 0.47 -17.41 -4.25
C LEU A 53 -0.98 -17.82 -4.48
N ALA A 54 -1.40 -18.99 -4.00
CA ALA A 54 -2.77 -19.46 -4.10
C ALA A 54 -3.75 -18.48 -3.43
N ASP A 55 -3.47 -18.07 -2.19
CA ASP A 55 -4.30 -17.10 -1.46
C ASP A 55 -4.32 -15.72 -2.13
N LEU A 56 -3.16 -15.23 -2.59
CA LEU A 56 -3.06 -13.95 -3.30
C LEU A 56 -3.92 -13.93 -4.57
N TYR A 57 -3.87 -15.00 -5.38
CA TYR A 57 -4.67 -15.10 -6.59
C TYR A 57 -6.17 -15.24 -6.29
N ALA A 58 -6.53 -15.99 -5.25
CA ALA A 58 -7.92 -16.09 -4.80
C ALA A 58 -8.46 -14.72 -4.38
N SER A 59 -7.73 -14.00 -3.53
CA SER A 59 -8.07 -12.65 -3.05
C SER A 59 -8.21 -11.65 -4.20
N ARG A 60 -7.27 -11.65 -5.15
CA ARG A 60 -7.33 -10.78 -6.32
C ARG A 60 -8.56 -11.05 -7.18
N ARG A 61 -8.92 -12.33 -7.36
CA ARG A 61 -10.06 -12.73 -8.19
C ARG A 61 -11.40 -12.41 -7.51
N ALA A 62 -11.46 -12.50 -6.19
CA ALA A 62 -12.64 -12.14 -5.41
C ALA A 62 -12.99 -10.64 -5.53
N GLY A 63 -11.99 -9.75 -5.62
CA GLY A 63 -12.21 -8.31 -5.82
C GLY A 63 -12.59 -7.90 -7.24
N ALA A 64 -12.57 -8.82 -8.20
CA ALA A 64 -12.92 -8.58 -9.60
C ALA A 64 -14.34 -9.09 -9.98
N ALA A 65 -15.06 -9.69 -9.02
CA ALA A 65 -16.44 -10.16 -9.16
C ALA A 65 -17.41 -9.18 -8.49
#